data_AF-A0A9Q3CBQ4-F1
#
_entry.id   AF-A0A9Q3CBQ4-F1
#
_cell.length_a   1.000
_cell.length_b   1.000
_cell.length_c   1.000
_cell.angle_alpha   90.00
_cell.angle_beta   90.00
_cell.angle_gamma   90.00
#
_symmetry.space_group_name_H-M   'P 1'
#
loop_
_entity.id
_entity.type
_entity.pdbx_description
1 polymer ?
#
loop_
_entity_poly.entity_id
_entity_poly.type
_entity_poly.pdbx_seq_one_letter_code
_entity_poly.pdbx_strand_id
1 'polypeptide(L)'
;MRQDHGKHSRPWWKERIISKRENDSRIFRMKNSFEEAIFNVERDRPIPWLLKDKERLTSLHPDLLETMVHKMILRKYGGDIEHSIRSRCIETCSAEYYIHAMEDITTRTKIG
;
A
#
# COMPACT_ATOMS: atom_id res chain seq x y z
N MET A 1 -5.34 -25.52 39.46
CA MET A 1 -4.18 -25.72 38.56
C MET A 1 -3.88 -24.39 37.88
N ARG A 2 -2.79 -23.71 38.25
CA ARG A 2 -2.33 -22.51 37.52
C ARG A 2 -1.54 -23.00 36.31
N GLN A 3 -2.02 -22.64 35.11
CA GLN A 3 -1.37 -22.98 33.85
C GLN A 3 0.05 -22.39 33.81
N ASP A 4 0.97 -23.16 33.26
CA ASP A 4 2.42 -22.94 33.23
C ASP A 4 2.79 -21.75 32.34
N HIS A 5 2.55 -20.53 32.82
CA HIS A 5 3.05 -19.31 32.18
C HIS A 5 4.50 -19.07 32.58
N GLY A 6 5.44 -19.54 31.75
CA GLY A 6 6.72 -18.86 31.57
C GLY A 6 7.98 -19.55 32.11
N LYS A 7 8.38 -20.68 31.51
CA LYS A 7 9.77 -21.16 31.58
C LYS A 7 10.47 -21.09 30.22
N HIS A 8 10.49 -19.91 29.61
CA HIS A 8 11.39 -19.66 28.49
C HIS A 8 12.71 -19.07 29.00
N SER A 9 13.82 -19.50 28.39
CA SER A 9 15.16 -19.05 28.77
C SER A 9 15.30 -17.54 28.50
N ARG A 10 16.20 -16.88 29.25
CA ARG A 10 16.50 -15.45 29.03
C ARG A 10 16.89 -15.14 27.56
N PRO A 11 17.67 -15.99 26.86
CA PRO A 11 17.90 -15.83 25.42
C PRO A 11 16.63 -15.83 24.59
N TRP A 12 15.70 -16.76 24.83
CA TRP A 12 14.42 -16.84 24.11
C TRP A 12 13.60 -15.55 24.26
N TRP A 13 13.53 -15.00 25.48
CA TRP A 13 12.83 -13.73 25.70
C TRP A 13 13.50 -12.55 25.00
N LYS A 14 14.84 -12.51 24.96
CA LYS A 14 15.58 -11.48 24.23
C LYS A 14 15.27 -11.54 22.73
N GLU A 15 15.33 -12.72 22.13
CA GLU A 15 15.01 -12.93 20.70
C GLU A 15 13.56 -12.52 20.39
N ARG A 16 12.61 -12.90 21.24
CA ARG A 16 11.19 -12.52 21.11
C ARG A 16 11.00 -10.99 21.12
N ILE A 17 11.68 -10.30 22.03
CA ILE A 17 11.60 -8.84 22.16
C ILE A 17 12.27 -8.14 20.97
N ILE A 18 13.44 -8.61 20.55
CA ILE A 18 14.17 -8.07 19.39
C ILE A 18 13.31 -8.25 18.12
N SER A 19 12.85 -9.48 17.86
CA SER A 19 12.00 -9.79 16.71
C SER A 19 10.72 -8.93 16.70
N LYS A 20 10.07 -8.74 17.85
CA LYS A 20 8.91 -7.85 17.95
C LYS A 20 9.28 -6.40 17.60
N ARG A 21 10.36 -5.86 18.16
CA ARG A 21 10.81 -4.49 17.88
C ARG A 21 11.20 -4.29 16.42
N GLU A 22 11.87 -5.27 15.82
CA GLU A 22 12.23 -5.24 14.40
C GLU A 22 11.00 -5.26 13.51
N ASN A 23 10.01 -6.09 13.86
CA ASN A 23 8.74 -6.13 13.15
C ASN A 23 7.97 -4.80 13.28
N ASP A 24 7.86 -4.25 14.49
CA ASP A 24 7.21 -2.96 14.73
C ASP A 24 7.92 -1.83 13.97
N SER A 25 9.26 -1.84 13.95
CA SER A 25 10.08 -0.87 13.19
C SER A 25 9.93 -1.04 11.68
N ARG A 26 9.77 -2.27 11.18
CA ARG A 26 9.49 -2.55 9.77
C ARG A 26 8.11 -2.06 9.37
N ILE A 27 7.08 -2.35 10.18
CA ILE A 27 5.71 -1.89 9.96
C ILE A 27 5.66 -0.36 9.95
N PHE A 28 6.32 0.29 10.92
CA PHE A 28 6.40 1.75 10.97
C PHE A 28 7.04 2.35 9.72
N ARG A 29 8.21 1.83 9.29
CA ARG A 29 8.88 2.29 8.06
C ARG A 29 8.03 2.08 6.81
N MET A 30 7.33 0.94 6.72
CA MET A 30 6.47 0.63 5.59
C MET A 30 5.26 1.57 5.54
N LYS A 31 4.64 1.84 6.69
CA LYS A 31 3.54 2.78 6.83
C LYS A 31 3.96 4.19 6.41
N ASN A 32 5.07 4.71 6.95
CA ASN A 32 5.57 6.03 6.56
C ASN A 32 5.90 6.09 5.07
N SER A 33 6.53 5.04 4.53
CA SER A 33 6.85 4.99 3.09
C SER A 33 5.59 5.03 2.22
N PHE A 34 4.48 4.44 2.67
CA PHE A 34 3.19 4.55 1.99
C PHE A 34 2.54 5.93 2.20
N GLU A 35 2.62 6.50 3.39
CA GLU A 35 2.07 7.82 3.69
C GLU A 35 2.76 8.95 2.90
N GLU A 36 4.08 8.87 2.74
CA GLU A 36 4.89 9.83 1.98
C GLU A 36 4.88 9.59 0.47
N ALA A 37 4.45 8.41 0.01
CA ALA A 37 4.32 8.13 -1.41
C ALA A 37 3.19 8.97 -2.01
N ILE A 38 3.59 9.98 -2.78
CA ILE A 38 2.71 10.80 -3.63
C ILE A 38 3.16 10.56 -5.07
N PHE A 39 2.21 10.25 -5.94
CA PHE A 39 2.51 10.00 -7.36
C PHE A 39 2.82 11.31 -8.07
N ASN A 40 3.91 11.35 -8.82
CA ASN A 40 4.28 12.46 -9.67
C ASN A 40 4.24 12.03 -11.15
N VAL A 41 3.40 12.67 -11.97
CA VAL A 41 3.22 12.31 -13.39
C VAL A 41 4.50 12.41 -14.20
N GLU A 42 5.33 13.41 -13.95
CA GLU A 42 6.53 13.67 -14.74
C GLU A 42 7.61 12.64 -14.42
N ARG A 43 7.79 12.33 -13.14
CA ARG A 43 8.86 11.46 -12.64
C ARG A 43 8.47 9.98 -12.63
N ASP A 44 7.25 9.67 -12.23
CA ASP A 44 6.86 8.31 -11.88
C ASP A 44 6.17 7.59 -13.06
N ARG A 45 6.35 6.26 -13.10
CA ARG A 45 5.65 5.38 -14.03
C ARG A 45 4.46 4.76 -13.31
N PRO A 46 3.23 4.81 -13.88
CA PRO A 46 2.00 4.44 -13.20
C PRO A 46 1.98 2.99 -12.72
N ILE A 47 2.28 2.01 -13.58
CA ILE A 47 2.26 0.58 -13.21
C ILE A 47 3.27 0.24 -12.11
N PRO A 48 4.58 0.51 -12.27
CA PRO A 48 5.55 0.15 -11.24
C PRO A 48 5.26 0.83 -9.90
N TRP A 49 4.74 2.06 -9.95
CA TRP A 49 4.37 2.81 -8.76
C TRP A 49 3.15 2.18 -8.06
N LEU A 50 2.09 1.85 -8.82
CA LEU A 50 0.90 1.19 -8.30
C LEU A 50 1.21 -0.19 -7.72
N LEU A 51 2.01 -1.02 -8.40
CA LEU A 51 2.35 -2.35 -7.92
C LEU A 51 3.14 -2.29 -6.61
N LYS A 52 4.07 -1.34 -6.50
CA LYS A 52 4.86 -1.11 -5.28
C LYS A 52 3.98 -0.69 -4.11
N ASP A 53 3.01 0.19 -4.34
CA ASP A 53 2.09 0.62 -3.29
C ASP A 53 1.04 -0.41 -2.93
N LYS A 54 0.60 -1.24 -3.90
CA LYS A 54 -0.22 -2.43 -3.64
C LYS A 54 0.53 -3.38 -2.72
N GLU A 55 1.78 -3.73 -3.03
CA GLU A 55 2.60 -4.62 -2.22
C GLU A 55 2.78 -4.11 -0.77
N ARG A 56 3.04 -2.80 -0.61
CA ARG A 56 3.14 -2.15 0.71
C ARG A 56 1.84 -2.27 1.50
N LEU A 57 0.70 -1.98 0.87
CA LEU A 57 -0.61 -2.07 1.52
C LEU A 57 -0.99 -3.50 1.87
N THR A 58 -0.79 -4.46 0.97
CA THR A 58 -1.10 -5.87 1.25
C THR A 58 -0.18 -6.43 2.34
N SER A 59 1.06 -5.94 2.45
CA SER A 59 1.97 -6.29 3.54
C SER A 59 1.54 -5.73 4.90
N LEU A 60 0.94 -4.54 4.92
CA LEU A 60 0.45 -3.88 6.14
C LEU A 60 -0.94 -4.36 6.56
N HIS A 61 -1.78 -4.67 5.57
CA HIS A 61 -3.18 -5.02 5.72
C HIS A 61 -3.52 -6.19 4.78
N PRO A 62 -3.14 -7.43 5.13
CA PRO A 62 -3.37 -8.60 4.28
C PRO A 62 -4.86 -8.89 4.07
N ASP A 63 -5.70 -8.49 5.02
CA ASP A 63 -7.15 -8.72 5.00
C ASP A 63 -7.93 -7.59 4.29
N LEU A 64 -7.24 -6.62 3.67
CA LEU A 64 -7.90 -5.50 3.00
C LEU A 64 -8.54 -5.98 1.70
N LEU A 65 -9.80 -5.60 1.47
CA LEU A 65 -10.48 -5.82 0.19
C LEU A 65 -9.72 -5.11 -0.94
N GLU A 66 -9.60 -5.76 -2.09
CA GLU A 66 -8.88 -5.21 -3.25
C GLU A 66 -9.46 -3.85 -3.70
N THR A 67 -10.77 -3.67 -3.60
CA THR A 67 -11.43 -2.37 -3.88
C THR A 67 -10.98 -1.27 -2.92
N MET A 68 -10.76 -1.58 -1.65
CA MET A 68 -10.23 -0.63 -0.66
C MET A 68 -8.77 -0.29 -0.96
N VAL A 69 -7.96 -1.27 -1.37
CA VAL A 69 -6.57 -1.05 -1.79
C VAL A 69 -6.51 -0.04 -2.93
N HIS A 70 -7.32 -0.24 -3.97
CA HIS A 70 -7.39 0.70 -5.10
C HIS A 70 -7.84 2.10 -4.66
N LYS A 71 -8.87 2.22 -3.80
CA LYS A 71 -9.32 3.53 -3.28
C LYS A 71 -8.22 4.25 -2.49
N MET A 72 -7.44 3.53 -1.70
CA MET A 72 -6.32 4.10 -0.93
C MET A 72 -5.18 4.56 -1.83
N ILE A 73 -4.82 3.76 -2.84
CA ILE A 73 -3.82 4.12 -3.85
C ILE A 73 -4.30 5.32 -4.67
N LEU A 74 -5.59 5.41 -5.03
CA LEU A 74 -6.12 6.51 -5.82
C LEU A 74 -5.87 7.88 -5.19
N ARG A 75 -6.09 7.96 -3.86
CA ARG A 75 -5.92 9.21 -3.10
C ARG A 75 -4.49 9.75 -3.16
N LYS A 76 -3.52 8.91 -3.54
CA LYS A 76 -2.12 9.29 -3.70
C LYS A 76 -1.78 9.89 -5.06
N TYR A 77 -2.64 9.70 -6.06
CA TYR A 77 -2.53 10.37 -7.36
C TYR A 77 -2.92 11.84 -7.23
N GLY A 78 -3.94 12.14 -6.42
CA GLY A 78 -4.38 13.49 -6.12
C GLY A 78 -4.91 14.28 -7.33
N GLY A 79 -5.56 15.41 -7.04
CA GLY A 79 -5.97 16.41 -8.01
C GLY A 79 -6.75 15.87 -9.21
N ASP A 80 -6.42 16.38 -10.39
CA ASP A 80 -7.15 16.10 -11.63
C ASP A 80 -7.01 14.66 -12.11
N ILE A 81 -5.92 13.98 -11.74
CA ILE A 81 -5.67 12.60 -12.13
C ILE A 81 -6.56 11.66 -11.31
N GLU A 82 -6.60 11.87 -9.99
CA GLU A 82 -7.55 11.17 -9.12
C GLU A 82 -8.99 11.35 -9.62
N HIS A 83 -9.37 12.58 -9.96
CA HIS A 83 -10.70 12.89 -10.48
C HIS A 83 -10.97 12.17 -11.82
N SER A 84 -10.03 12.25 -12.76
CA SER A 84 -10.14 11.64 -14.09
C SER A 84 -10.29 10.12 -14.00
N ILE A 85 -9.54 9.46 -13.12
CA ILE A 85 -9.63 8.01 -12.92
C ILE A 85 -10.97 7.65 -12.28
N ARG A 86 -11.40 8.37 -11.25
CA ARG A 86 -12.72 8.18 -10.61
C ARG A 86 -13.88 8.33 -11.59
N SER A 87 -13.78 9.28 -12.52
CA SER A 87 -14.81 9.51 -13.53
C SER A 87 -14.95 8.33 -14.50
N ARG A 88 -13.93 7.48 -14.64
CA ARG A 88 -13.95 6.31 -15.54
C ARG A 88 -14.20 5.01 -14.81
N CYS A 89 -13.70 4.89 -13.58
CA CYS A 89 -13.86 3.68 -12.78
C CYS A 89 -15.04 3.81 -11.82
N ILE A 90 -16.15 3.15 -12.15
CA ILE A 90 -17.26 2.95 -11.22
C ILE A 90 -16.76 2.10 -10.03
N GLU A 91 -17.38 2.23 -8.85
CA GLU A 91 -16.91 1.56 -7.61
C GLU A 91 -16.79 0.02 -7.70
N THR A 92 -17.40 -0.58 -8.72
CA THR A 92 -17.40 -2.02 -9.02
C THR A 92 -16.40 -2.44 -10.10
N CYS A 93 -15.60 -1.52 -10.64
CA CYS A 93 -14.62 -1.83 -11.68
C CYS A 93 -13.58 -2.85 -11.20
N SER A 94 -13.18 -3.76 -12.10
CA SER A 94 -12.12 -4.72 -11.84
C SER A 94 -10.77 -4.04 -11.64
N ALA A 95 -9.85 -4.73 -10.96
CA ALA A 95 -8.47 -4.29 -10.77
C ALA A 95 -7.77 -3.96 -12.09
N GLU A 96 -7.99 -4.80 -13.10
CA GLU A 96 -7.42 -4.66 -14.43
C GLU A 96 -7.92 -3.40 -15.14
N TYR A 97 -9.24 -3.15 -15.09
CA TYR A 97 -9.81 -1.94 -15.68
C TYR A 97 -9.28 -0.68 -15.01
N TYR A 98 -9.11 -0.72 -13.69
CA TYR A 98 -8.56 0.38 -12.92
C TYR A 98 -7.12 0.71 -13.31
N ILE A 99 -6.27 -0.32 -13.48
CA ILE A 99 -4.89 -0.17 -13.95
C ILE A 99 -4.85 0.42 -15.36
N HIS A 100 -5.67 -0.10 -16.28
CA HIS A 100 -5.73 0.44 -17.64
C HIS A 100 -6.20 1.89 -17.70
N ALA A 101 -7.21 2.26 -16.89
CA ALA A 101 -7.67 3.65 -16.81
C ALA A 101 -6.57 4.57 -16.28
N MET A 102 -5.80 4.12 -15.29
CA MET A 102 -4.65 4.86 -14.77
C MET A 102 -3.58 5.07 -15.83
N GLU A 103 -3.20 4.02 -16.57
CA GLU A 103 -2.22 4.13 -17.64
C GLU A 103 -2.67 5.08 -18.74
N ASP A 104 -3.90 4.94 -19.24
CA ASP A 104 -4.41 5.76 -20.33
C ASP A 104 -4.52 7.25 -19.92
N ILE A 105 -4.93 7.53 -18.69
CA ILE A 105 -4.99 8.92 -18.19
C ILE A 105 -3.58 9.49 -18.02
N THR A 106 -2.70 8.78 -17.32
CA THR A 106 -1.36 9.30 -17.04
C THR A 106 -0.49 9.44 -18.30
N THR A 107 -0.69 8.58 -19.32
CA THR A 107 -0.02 8.72 -20.61
C THR A 107 -0.53 9.92 -21.41
N ARG A 108 -1.84 10.20 -21.40
CA ARG A 108 -2.42 11.39 -22.04
C ARG A 108 -2.00 12.68 -21.35
N THR A 109 -1.93 12.69 -20.02
CA THR A 109 -1.50 13.88 -19.26
C THR A 109 -0.04 14.25 -19.51
N LYS A 110 0.85 13.28 -19.81
CA LYS A 110 2.25 13.57 -20.18
C LYS A 110 2.42 14.23 -21.56
N ILE A 111 1.38 14.19 -22.40
CA ILE A 111 1.41 14.71 -23.78
C ILE A 111 0.81 16.12 -23.84
N GLY A 112 0.23 16.63 -22.74
CA GLY A 112 -0.32 17.98 -22.61
C GLY A 112 0.70 19.03 -22.25
#